data_AF-A0A0F9VHK4-F1
#
_entry.id   AF-A0A0F9VHK4-F1
#
_cell.length_a   1.000
_cell.length_b   1.000
_cell.length_c   1.000
_cell.angle_alpha   90.00
_cell.angle_beta   90.00
_cell.angle_gamma   90.00
#
_symmetry.space_group_name_H-M   'P 1'
#
loop_
_entity.id
_entity.type
_entity.pdbx_description
1 polymer ?
#
loop_
_entity_poly.entity_id
_entity_poly.type
_entity_poly.pdbx_seq_one_letter_code
_entity_poly.pdbx_strand_id
1 'polypeptide(L)'
;MPPLTGIAGRLERASGNFFETFPIFVAAIFIVTVTGEESVVTVWASIAYLTARSAYLIAYVSGVYLLRSLIWNVATVAIIVILIASFI
;
A
#
# COMPACT_ATOMS: atom_id res chain seq x y z
N MET A 1 -14.06 9.29 -22.44
CA MET A 1 -13.00 8.54 -23.17
C MET A 1 -13.42 7.08 -23.20
N PRO A 2 -13.13 6.32 -24.27
CA PRO A 2 -13.39 4.87 -24.29
C PRO A 2 -12.55 4.17 -23.21
N PRO A 3 -13.04 3.07 -22.61
CA PRO A 3 -12.35 2.36 -21.53
C PRO A 3 -11.01 1.79 -22.00
N LEU A 4 -9.98 1.89 -21.15
CA LEU A 4 -8.67 1.33 -21.42
C LEU A 4 -8.73 -0.20 -21.44
N THR A 5 -8.07 -0.81 -22.41
CA THR A 5 -8.03 -2.29 -22.56
C THR A 5 -6.61 -2.82 -22.40
N GLY A 6 -6.45 -4.15 -22.27
CA GLY A 6 -5.14 -4.79 -22.17
C GLY A 6 -4.37 -4.42 -20.90
N ILE A 7 -3.08 -4.08 -21.05
CA ILE A 7 -2.20 -3.68 -19.95
C ILE A 7 -2.63 -2.33 -19.37
N ALA A 8 -3.07 -1.38 -20.21
CA ALA A 8 -3.50 -0.06 -19.76
C ALA A 8 -4.70 -0.15 -18.81
N GLY A 9 -5.72 -0.94 -19.15
CA GLY A 9 -6.87 -1.19 -18.26
C GLY A 9 -6.54 -2.03 -17.01
N ARG A 10 -5.40 -2.75 -17.01
CA ARG A 10 -4.88 -3.39 -15.80
C ARG A 10 -4.23 -2.36 -14.88
N LEU A 11 -3.39 -1.48 -15.43
CA LEU A 11 -2.74 -0.42 -14.66
C LEU A 11 -3.73 0.60 -14.11
N GLU A 12 -4.80 0.96 -14.84
CA GLU A 12 -5.86 1.84 -14.36
C GLU A 12 -6.56 1.28 -13.10
N ARG A 13 -6.84 -0.03 -13.08
CA ARG A 13 -7.40 -0.67 -11.88
C ARG A 13 -6.39 -0.77 -10.74
N ALA A 14 -5.11 -0.98 -11.05
CA ALA A 14 -4.05 -0.96 -10.06
C ALA A 14 -3.91 0.43 -9.41
N SER A 15 -3.97 1.51 -10.21
CA SER A 15 -3.94 2.89 -9.70
C SER A 15 -5.16 3.21 -8.87
N GLY A 16 -6.36 2.77 -9.30
CA GLY A 16 -7.58 2.91 -8.49
C GLY A 16 -7.42 2.30 -7.09
N ASN A 17 -6.93 1.06 -7.00
CA ASN A 17 -6.67 0.40 -5.72
C ASN A 17 -5.63 1.13 -4.85
N PHE A 18 -4.60 1.68 -5.47
CA PHE A 18 -3.61 2.48 -4.76
C PHE A 18 -4.25 3.74 -4.17
N PHE A 19 -5.07 4.47 -4.93
CA PHE A 19 -5.73 5.69 -4.45
C PHE A 19 -6.74 5.46 -3.32
N GLU A 20 -7.33 4.27 -3.18
CA GLU A 20 -8.22 3.95 -2.05
C GLU A 20 -7.47 3.80 -0.72
N THR A 21 -6.23 3.33 -0.78
CA THR A 21 -5.47 2.90 0.42
C THR A 21 -4.30 3.82 0.75
N PHE A 22 -3.79 4.56 -0.23
CA PHE A 22 -2.71 5.53 -0.08
C PHE A 22 -3.06 6.67 0.89
N PRO A 23 -4.24 7.31 0.84
CA PRO A 23 -4.60 8.35 1.80
C PRO A 23 -4.58 7.87 3.26
N ILE A 24 -4.97 6.60 3.49
CA ILE A 24 -4.95 5.99 4.82
C ILE A 24 -3.51 5.85 5.33
N PHE A 25 -2.60 5.37 4.47
CA PHE A 25 -1.18 5.27 4.80
C PHE A 25 -0.56 6.64 5.08
N VAL A 26 -0.86 7.64 4.25
CA VAL A 26 -0.37 9.02 4.43
C VAL A 26 -0.85 9.58 5.77
N ALA A 27 -2.13 9.39 6.11
CA ALA A 27 -2.66 9.82 7.40
C ALA A 27 -1.95 9.11 8.57
N ALA A 28 -1.73 7.80 8.47
CA ALA A 28 -1.06 7.03 9.52
C ALA A 28 0.39 7.49 9.77
N ILE A 29 1.18 7.67 8.70
CA ILE A 29 2.55 8.21 8.84
C ILE A 29 2.52 9.64 9.37
N PHE A 30 1.63 10.48 8.86
CA PHE A 30 1.52 11.86 9.32
C PHE A 30 1.26 11.95 10.83
N ILE A 31 0.39 11.08 11.37
CA ILE A 31 0.16 10.97 12.82
C ILE A 31 1.48 10.66 13.52
N VAL A 32 2.16 9.57 13.16
CA VAL A 32 3.44 9.15 13.75
C VAL A 32 4.48 10.28 13.75
N THR A 33 4.63 10.97 12.62
CA THR A 33 5.62 12.04 12.46
C THR A 33 5.28 13.28 13.30
N VAL A 34 4.00 13.65 13.41
CA VAL A 34 3.58 14.84 14.17
C VAL A 34 3.53 14.57 15.67
N THR A 35 3.21 13.34 16.10
CA THR A 35 3.23 12.96 17.51
C THR A 35 4.63 12.63 18.03
N GLY A 36 5.60 12.41 17.13
CA GLY A 36 6.96 12.03 17.49
C GLY A 36 7.09 10.56 17.88
N GLU A 37 6.11 9.71 17.55
CA GLU A 37 6.08 8.27 17.86
C GLU A 37 6.87 7.44 16.83
N GLU A 38 7.94 8.02 16.30
CA GLU A 38 8.82 7.35 15.36
C GLU A 38 9.59 6.24 16.07
N SER A 39 9.48 5.02 15.56
CA SER A 39 10.09 3.84 16.15
C SER A 39 10.61 2.90 15.07
N VAL A 40 11.46 1.96 15.47
CA VAL A 40 11.95 0.91 14.57
C VAL A 40 10.77 0.17 13.89
N VAL A 41 9.66 -0.01 14.60
CA VAL A 41 8.46 -0.66 14.09
C VAL A 41 7.78 0.18 13.00
N THR A 42 7.56 1.48 13.23
CA THR A 42 6.90 2.36 12.25
C THR A 42 7.75 2.53 10.99
N VAL A 43 9.09 2.56 11.13
CA VAL A 43 10.03 2.58 10.00
C VAL A 43 9.92 1.31 9.16
N TRP A 44 10.04 0.12 9.76
CA TRP A 44 9.97 -1.14 9.01
C TRP A 44 8.59 -1.37 8.39
N ALA A 45 7.51 -1.01 9.08
CA ALA A 45 6.16 -1.07 8.52
C ALA A 45 6.00 -0.14 7.31
N SER A 46 6.58 1.07 7.36
CA SER A 46 6.58 2.01 6.23
C SER A 46 7.33 1.47 5.02
N ILE A 47 8.51 0.86 5.24
CA ILE A 47 9.28 0.19 4.18
C ILE A 47 8.50 -0.98 3.59
N ALA A 48 7.85 -1.80 4.44
CA ALA A 48 7.03 -2.92 4.01
C ALA A 48 5.86 -2.47 3.15
N TYR A 49 5.18 -1.37 3.53
CA TYR A 49 4.11 -0.78 2.71
C TYR A 49 4.63 -0.35 1.34
N LEU A 50 5.70 0.45 1.28
CA LEU A 50 6.26 0.95 0.02
C LEU A 50 6.68 -0.21 -0.91
N THR A 51 7.40 -1.19 -0.35
CA THR A 51 7.86 -2.36 -1.10
C THR A 51 6.69 -3.20 -1.63
N ALA A 52 5.67 -3.42 -0.79
CA ALA A 52 4.46 -4.12 -1.21
C ALA A 52 3.73 -3.36 -2.33
N ARG A 53 3.67 -2.03 -2.30
CA ARG A 53 3.02 -1.25 -3.37
C ARG A 53 3.77 -1.30 -4.69
N SER A 54 5.10 -1.22 -4.67
CA SER A 54 5.91 -1.43 -5.88
C SER A 54 5.73 -2.85 -6.43
N ALA A 55 5.74 -3.86 -5.57
CA ALA A 55 5.52 -5.25 -5.96
C ALA A 55 4.09 -5.51 -6.49
N TYR A 56 3.08 -4.82 -5.94
CA TYR A 56 1.69 -4.95 -6.35
C TYR A 56 1.50 -4.52 -7.81
N LEU A 57 2.17 -3.44 -8.23
CA LEU A 57 2.11 -2.97 -9.61
C LEU A 57 2.69 -4.01 -10.58
N ILE A 58 3.82 -4.63 -10.21
CA ILE A 58 4.43 -5.72 -10.99
C ILE A 58 3.50 -6.94 -11.04
N ALA A 59 2.91 -7.33 -9.91
CA ALA A 59 1.97 -8.44 -9.81
C ALA A 59 0.68 -8.21 -10.62
N TYR A 60 0.24 -6.95 -10.75
CA TYR A 60 -0.95 -6.61 -11.52
C TYR A 60 -0.74 -6.80 -13.02
N VAL A 61 0.47 -6.55 -13.50
CA VAL A 61 0.83 -6.71 -14.91
C VAL A 61 1.10 -8.18 -15.26
N SER A 62 1.63 -8.96 -14.30
CA SER A 62 2.06 -10.36 -14.52
C SER A 62 0.92 -11.36 -14.71
N GLY A 63 -0.30 -11.03 -14.29
CA GLY A 63 -1.48 -11.90 -14.47
C GLY A 63 -1.48 -13.16 -13.59
N VAL A 64 -0.56 -13.26 -12.62
CA VAL A 64 -0.47 -14.42 -11.71
C VAL A 64 -1.63 -14.41 -10.71
N TYR A 65 -2.35 -15.54 -10.65
CA TYR A 65 -3.44 -15.75 -9.70
C TYR A 65 -2.93 -15.68 -8.25
N LEU A 66 -3.71 -15.09 -7.34
CA LEU A 66 -3.42 -14.87 -5.90
C LEU A 66 -2.27 -13.92 -5.52
N LEU A 67 -1.28 -13.69 -6.39
CA LEU A 67 -0.13 -12.83 -6.05
C LEU A 67 -0.55 -11.42 -5.64
N ARG A 68 -1.54 -10.86 -6.35
CA ARG A 68 -2.15 -9.55 -6.02
C ARG A 68 -2.71 -9.49 -4.59
N SER A 69 -3.37 -10.55 -4.15
CA SER A 69 -4.10 -10.57 -2.88
C SER A 69 -3.15 -10.71 -1.70
N LEU A 70 -2.11 -11.54 -1.85
CA LEU A 70 -1.06 -11.67 -0.85
C LEU A 70 -0.33 -10.35 -0.63
N ILE A 71 0.09 -9.69 -1.72
CA ILE A 71 0.82 -8.42 -1.63
C ILE A 71 -0.09 -7.31 -1.07
N TRP A 72 -1.36 -7.29 -1.46
CA TRP A 72 -2.32 -6.34 -0.90
C TRP A 72 -2.47 -6.50 0.62
N ASN A 73 -2.55 -7.73 1.13
CA ASN A 73 -2.62 -7.98 2.57
C ASN A 73 -1.38 -7.46 3.31
N VAL A 74 -0.17 -7.60 2.73
CA VAL A 74 1.05 -7.06 3.35
C VAL A 74 0.97 -5.54 3.49
N ALA A 75 0.52 -4.83 2.45
CA ALA A 75 0.35 -3.38 2.52
C ALA A 75 -0.73 -2.97 3.54
N THR A 76 -1.83 -3.72 3.63
CA THR A 76 -2.90 -3.46 4.61
C THR A 76 -2.43 -3.70 6.04
N VAL A 77 -1.72 -4.80 6.30
CA VAL A 77 -1.15 -5.10 7.62
C VAL A 77 -0.13 -4.04 8.02
N ALA A 78 0.70 -3.57 7.09
CA ALA A 78 1.64 -2.49 7.36
C ALA A 78 0.94 -1.21 7.83
N ILE A 79 -0.17 -0.81 7.20
CA ILE A 79 -0.98 0.34 7.65
C ILE A 79 -1.50 0.12 9.08
N ILE A 80 -2.05 -1.06 9.36
CA ILE A 80 -2.59 -1.40 10.69
C ILE A 80 -1.48 -1.32 11.75
N VAL A 81 -0.29 -1.84 11.45
CA VAL A 81 0.85 -1.79 12.37
C VAL A 81 1.28 -0.35 12.64
N ILE A 82 1.35 0.52 11.63
CA ILE A 82 1.68 1.94 11.81
C ILE A 82 0.64 2.62 12.70
N LEU A 83 -0.64 2.37 12.45
CA LEU A 83 -1.72 2.95 13.25
C LEU A 83 -1.72 2.45 14.69
N ILE A 84 -1.43 1.18 14.95
CA ILE A 84 -1.34 0.68 16.33
C ILE A 84 -0.13 1.28 17.03
N ALA A 85 1.02 1.32 16.35
CA ALA A 85 2.26 1.87 16.89
C ALA A 85 2.22 3.38 17.09
N SER A 86 1.28 4.12 16.49
CA SER A 86 1.12 5.56 16.72
C SER A 86 0.45 5.92 18.05
N PHE A 87 0.00 4.93 18.83
CA PHE A 87 -0.68 5.13 20.12
C PHE A 87 -0.02 4.38 21.29
N ILE A 88 1.19 3.83 21.09
CA ILE A 88 1.93 3.05 22.08
C ILE A 88 3.31 3.67 22.24
#